data_AF-A0A2V6NPZ3-F1
#
_entry.id   AF-A0A2V6NPZ3-F1
#
_cell.length_a   1.000
_cell.length_b   1.000
_cell.length_c   1.000
_cell.angle_alpha   90.00
_cell.angle_beta   90.00
_cell.angle_gamma   90.00
#
_symmetry.space_group_name_H-M   'P 1'
#
loop_
_entity.id
_entity.type
_entity.pdbx_description
1 polymer ?
#
loop_
_entity_poly.entity_id
_entity_poly.type
_entity_poly.pdbx_seq_one_letter_code
_entity_poly.pdbx_strand_id
1 'polypeptide(L)'
;RFVLHLPARTRLRFLAAGAAYVGGALGVEFALGYWTDIHGEKNLTYAMIDLVEESLEILGMSMFLSALLEYIGTLARDLRVSIASRLAAGST
;
A
#
# COMPACT_ATOMS: atom_id res chain seq x y z
N ARG A 1 -2.12 10.28 17.63
CA ARG A 1 -1.41 11.35 16.88
C ARG A 1 -0.01 10.87 16.42
N PHE A 2 0.09 9.87 15.53
CA PHE A 2 1.40 9.30 15.15
C PHE A 2 2.10 10.12 14.04
N VAL A 3 1.42 10.29 12.90
CA VAL A 3 1.96 10.94 11.70
C VAL A 3 2.42 12.38 11.96
N LEU A 4 1.75 13.09 12.86
CA LEU A 4 2.06 14.49 13.20
C LEU A 4 3.40 14.67 13.94
N HIS A 5 3.89 13.63 14.64
CA HIS A 5 5.17 13.66 15.36
C HIS A 5 6.35 13.17 14.52
N LEU A 6 6.12 12.76 13.27
CA LEU A 6 7.20 12.32 12.38
C LEU A 6 8.01 13.54 11.88
N PRO A 7 9.32 13.35 11.60
CA PRO A 7 10.12 14.33 10.87
C PRO A 7 9.43 14.77 9.58
N ALA A 8 9.55 16.04 9.21
CA ALA A 8 8.79 16.63 8.10
C ALA A 8 8.91 15.84 6.78
N ARG A 9 10.11 15.36 6.46
CA ARG A 9 10.38 14.55 5.27
C ARG A 9 9.65 13.20 5.30
N THR A 10 9.72 12.49 6.42
CA THR A 10 9.02 11.21 6.62
C THR A 10 7.50 11.40 6.57
N ARG A 11 6.99 12.46 7.22
CA ARG A 11 5.57 12.80 7.21
C ARG A 11 5.05 13.03 5.80
N LEU A 12 5.77 13.81 4.97
CA LEU A 12 5.36 14.06 3.59
C LEU A 12 5.31 12.77 2.77
N ARG A 13 6.29 11.88 2.94
CA ARG A 13 6.31 10.57 2.26
C ARG A 13 5.16 9.67 2.70
N PHE A 14 4.85 9.63 3.99
CA PHE A 14 3.71 8.87 4.52
C PHE A 14 2.38 9.39 3.94
N LEU A 15 2.22 10.72 3.89
CA LEU A 15 1.02 11.33 3.31
C LEU A 15 0.91 11.08 1.81
N ALA A 16 2.02 11.20 1.06
CA ALA A 16 2.04 10.91 -0.36
C ALA A 16 1.72 9.43 -0.65
N ALA A 17 2.28 8.51 0.14
CA ALA A 17 2.01 7.08 0.04
C ALA A 17 0.54 6.76 0.35
N GLY A 18 -0.01 7.35 1.41
CA GLY A 18 -1.43 7.21 1.75
C GLY A 18 -2.34 7.80 0.69
N ALA A 19 -1.98 8.95 0.09
CA ALA A 19 -2.74 9.55 -0.99
C ALA A 19 -2.73 8.70 -2.27
N ALA A 20 -1.60 8.07 -2.61
CA ALA A 20 -1.53 7.13 -3.72
C ALA A 20 -2.40 5.89 -3.47
N TYR A 21 -2.29 5.28 -2.29
CA TYR A 21 -3.06 4.09 -1.92
C TYR A 21 -4.57 4.38 -1.88
N VAL A 22 -4.99 5.37 -1.09
CA VAL A 22 -6.41 5.74 -0.94
C VAL A 22 -6.97 6.34 -2.23
N GLY A 23 -6.14 7.08 -2.99
CA GLY A 23 -6.53 7.62 -4.28
C GLY A 23 -6.79 6.53 -5.32
N GLY A 24 -6.00 5.46 -5.32
CA GLY A 24 -6.30 4.23 -6.05
C GLY A 24 -7.60 3.59 -5.54
N ALA A 25 -7.55 3.11 -4.30
CA ALA A 25 -8.61 2.32 -3.67
C ALA A 25 -9.99 2.98 -3.68
N LEU A 26 -10.11 4.28 -3.37
CA LEU A 26 -11.41 4.95 -3.35
C LEU A 26 -11.66 5.73 -4.65
N GLY A 27 -10.64 6.42 -5.16
CA GLY A 27 -10.82 7.31 -6.31
C GLY A 27 -11.05 6.54 -7.60
N VAL A 28 -10.25 5.51 -7.85
CA VAL A 28 -10.38 4.69 -9.06
C VAL A 28 -11.55 3.73 -8.94
N GLU A 29 -11.80 3.14 -7.76
CA GLU A 29 -12.96 2.27 -7.51
C GLU A 29 -14.29 2.99 -7.82
N PHE A 30 -14.46 4.25 -7.39
CA PHE A 30 -15.65 5.02 -7.74
C PHE A 30 -15.78 5.29 -9.25
N ALA A 31 -14.67 5.58 -9.93
CA ALA A 31 -14.68 5.79 -11.38
C ALA A 31 -14.98 4.49 -12.14
N LEU A 32 -14.43 3.36 -11.67
CA LEU A 32 -14.66 2.03 -12.20
C LEU A 32 -16.12 1.61 -12.00
N GLY A 33 -16.69 1.84 -10.82
CA GLY A 33 -18.09 1.57 -10.49
C GLY A 33 -19.08 2.36 -11.36
N TYR A 34 -18.79 3.63 -11.65
CA TYR A 34 -19.59 4.41 -12.60
C TYR A 34 -19.48 3.87 -14.03
N TRP A 35 -18.28 3.43 -14.44
CA TRP A 35 -18.06 2.86 -15.76
C TRP A 35 -18.80 1.53 -15.96
N THR A 36 -18.73 0.63 -14.97
CA THR A 36 -19.38 -0.69 -15.00
C THR A 36 -20.88 -0.60 -15.05
N ASP A 37 -21.49 0.36 -14.36
CA ASP A 37 -22.95 0.55 -14.37
C ASP A 37 -23.49 0.84 -15.78
N ILE A 38 -22.65 1.47 -16.63
CA ILE A 38 -23.03 1.86 -18.00
C ILE A 38 -22.57 0.83 -19.05
N HIS A 39 -21.36 0.29 -18.92
CA HIS A 39 -20.70 -0.51 -19.97
C HIS A 39 -20.50 -1.99 -19.60
N GLY A 40 -20.84 -2.37 -18.36
CA GLY A 40 -20.53 -3.68 -17.80
C GLY A 40 -19.04 -3.89 -17.53
N GLU A 41 -18.71 -5.08 -17.01
CA GLU A 41 -17.39 -5.41 -16.47
C GLU A 41 -16.49 -6.14 -17.49
N LYS A 42 -17.07 -6.72 -18.54
CA LYS A 42 -16.36 -7.62 -19.48
C LYS A 42 -15.81 -6.88 -20.69
N ASN A 43 -15.03 -5.82 -20.47
CA ASN A 43 -14.40 -5.07 -21.55
C ASN A 43 -12.95 -4.68 -21.21
N LEU A 44 -12.16 -4.40 -22.25
CA LEU A 44 -10.75 -4.03 -22.12
C LEU A 44 -10.59 -2.75 -21.27
N THR A 45 -11.51 -1.80 -21.41
CA THR A 45 -11.46 -0.54 -20.65
C THR A 45 -11.55 -0.80 -19.15
N TYR A 46 -12.48 -1.65 -18.71
CA TYR A 46 -12.58 -2.09 -17.32
C TYR A 46 -11.24 -2.65 -16.82
N ALA A 47 -10.67 -3.61 -17.54
CA ALA A 47 -9.40 -4.24 -17.16
C ALA A 47 -8.22 -3.24 -17.09
N MET A 48 -8.24 -2.18 -17.90
CA MET A 48 -7.20 -1.14 -17.85
C MET A 48 -7.39 -0.17 -16.68
N ILE A 49 -8.62 0.17 -16.32
CA ILE A 49 -8.89 1.01 -15.15
C ILE A 49 -8.55 0.24 -13.86
N ASP A 50 -8.96 -1.03 -13.78
CA ASP A 50 -8.65 -1.97 -12.70
C ASP A 50 -7.12 -2.14 -12.52
N LEU A 51 -6.38 -2.32 -13.62
CA LEU A 51 -4.92 -2.36 -13.58
C LEU A 51 -4.29 -1.08 -13.01
N VAL A 52 -4.86 0.09 -13.32
CA VAL A 52 -4.38 1.37 -12.77
C VAL A 52 -4.69 1.48 -11.28
N GLU A 53 -5.87 1.03 -10.84
CA GLU A 53 -6.24 0.94 -9.44
C GLU A 53 -5.23 0.10 -8.65
N GLU A 54 -5.05 -1.17 -9.04
CA GLU A 54 -4.11 -2.09 -8.39
C GLU A 54 -2.67 -1.53 -8.39
N SER A 55 -2.25 -0.91 -9.50
CA SER A 55 -0.93 -0.31 -9.62
C SER A 55 -0.73 0.84 -8.63
N LEU A 56 -1.74 1.69 -8.43
CA LEU A 56 -1.68 2.79 -7.46
C LEU A 56 -1.66 2.28 -6.02
N GLU A 57 -2.41 1.23 -5.72
CA GLU A 57 -2.38 0.59 -4.40
C GLU A 57 -1.00 0.01 -4.08
N ILE A 58 -0.43 -0.77 -4.99
CA ILE A 58 0.90 -1.37 -4.82
C ILE A 58 1.98 -0.28 -4.71
N LEU A 59 1.88 0.78 -5.53
CA LEU A 59 2.78 1.92 -5.46
C LEU A 59 2.69 2.62 -4.11
N GLY A 60 1.47 2.94 -3.65
CA GLY A 60 1.24 3.56 -2.35
C GLY A 60 1.79 2.72 -1.19
N MET A 61 1.53 1.41 -1.20
CA MET A 61 2.06 0.48 -0.21
C MET A 61 3.60 0.42 -0.21
N SER A 62 4.21 0.37 -1.40
CA SER A 62 5.67 0.33 -1.57
C SER A 62 6.35 1.62 -1.11
N MET A 63 5.75 2.78 -1.41
CA MET A 63 6.19 4.08 -0.93
C MET A 63 6.11 4.18 0.59
N PHE A 64 5.01 3.69 1.18
CA PHE A 64 4.81 3.67 2.62
C PHE A 64 5.87 2.79 3.30
N LEU A 65 6.07 1.56 2.81
CA LEU A 65 7.06 0.63 3.34
C LEU A 65 8.48 1.23 3.28
N SER A 66 8.83 1.84 2.14
CA SER A 66 10.13 2.49 1.96
C SER A 66 10.33 3.65 2.94
N ALA A 67 9.33 4.51 3.11
CA ALA A 67 9.39 5.61 4.07
C ALA A 67 9.46 5.13 5.53
N LEU A 68 8.78 4.03 5.84
CA LEU A 68 8.80 3.41 7.17
C LEU A 68 10.19 2.84 7.49
N LEU A 69 10.79 2.10 6.55
CA LEU A 69 12.13 1.53 6.71
C LEU A 69 13.19 2.64 6.86
N GLU A 70 13.10 3.70 6.06
CA GLU A 70 13.98 4.85 6.20
C GLU A 70 13.84 5.50 7.59
N TYR A 71 12.60 5.65 8.08
CA TYR A 71 12.36 6.19 9.43
C TYR A 71 12.91 5.29 10.53
N ILE A 72 12.70 3.98 10.46
CA ILE A 72 13.25 3.02 11.42
C ILE A 72 14.79 3.08 11.41
N GLY A 73 15.41 3.22 10.24
CA GLY A 73 16.87 3.39 10.11
C GLY A 73 17.41 4.66 10.77
N THR A 74 16.57 5.69 10.99
CA THR A 74 16.96 6.85 11.81
C THR A 74 16.92 6.60 13.31
N LEU A 75 16.19 5.58 13.76
CA LEU A 75 16.00 5.25 15.17
C LEU A 75 16.92 4.12 15.63
N ALA A 76 17.21 3.16 14.76
CA ALA A 76 18.02 1.99 15.06
C ALA A 76 19.08 1.78 13.99
N ARG A 77 20.31 1.48 14.42
CA ARG A 77 21.44 1.20 13.52
C ARG A 77 21.33 -0.18 12.87
N ASP A 78 20.81 -1.15 13.61
CA ASP A 78 20.69 -2.55 13.20
C ASP A 78 19.28 -3.06 13.42
N LEU A 79 18.75 -3.82 12.45
CA LEU A 79 17.46 -4.51 12.54
C LEU A 79 17.69 -6.01 12.49
N ARG A 80 17.44 -6.72 13.61
CA ARG A 80 17.47 -8.18 13.65
C ARG A 80 16.06 -8.74 13.45
N VAL A 81 15.87 -9.48 12.36
CA VAL A 81 14.62 -10.18 12.06
C VAL A 81 14.79 -11.66 12.43
N SER A 82 13.93 -12.19 13.31
CA SER A 82 13.88 -13.61 13.64
C SER A 82 12.56 -14.19 13.15
N ILE A 83 12.64 -15.23 12.32
CA ILE A 83 11.46 -15.94 11.80
C ILE A 83 11.32 -17.23 12.61
N ALA A 84 10.28 -17.32 13.43
CA ALA A 84 9.95 -18.54 14.13
C ALA A 84 9.18 -19.48 13.19
N SER A 85 9.79 -20.60 12.81
CA SER A 85 9.06 -21.70 12.17
C SER A 85 8.50 -22.62 13.25
N ARG A 86 7.17 -22.75 13.30
CA ARG A 86 6.55 -23.88 14.00
C ARG A 86 6.66 -25.08 13.09
N LEU A 87 7.72 -25.87 13.22
CA LEU A 87 7.64 -27.27 12.80
C LEU A 87 6.61 -27.93 13.72
N ALA A 88 5.52 -28.38 13.11
CA ALA A 88 4.51 -29.17 13.78
C ALA A 88 5.20 -30.35 14.46
N ALA A 89 5.12 -30.39 15.79
CA ALA A 89 5.34 -31.61 16.55
C ALA A 89 4.23 -32.59 16.19
N GLY A 90 4.36 -33.25 15.05
CA GLY A 90 3.59 -34.42 14.66
C GLY A 90 4.29 -35.64 15.22
N SER A 91 3.95 -35.96 16.47
CA SER A 91 4.14 -37.28 17.07
C SER A 91 3.43 -38.35 16.25
N THR A 92 4.18 -39.34 15.75
CA THR A 92 4.09 -40.80 16.01
C THR A 92 4.73 -41.55 14.86
#